data_AF-Q6YPV7-F1
#
_entry.id   AF-Q6YPV7-F1
#
_cell.length_a   1.000
_cell.length_b   1.000
_cell.length_c   1.000
_cell.angle_alpha   90.00
_cell.angle_beta   90.00
_cell.angle_gamma   90.00
#
_symmetry.space_group_name_H-M   'P 1'
#
loop_
_entity.id
_entity.type
_entity.pdbx_description
1 polymer ?
#
loop_
_entity_poly.entity_id
_entity_poly.type
_entity_poly.pdbx_seq_one_letter_code
_entity_poly.pdbx_strand_id
1 'polypeptide(L)'
;MKKFISINETQKNIIVFFIVDRIELDLQTLQEFNSFEKVSTQEILKVENLKEIMQNKNNASGKIIVTNLKKIHSLIKKYKNEDFLKKYKNEKMFFIIDECHRSQQGEMHENMIKYFYGSYFFGFTGTPIFEKNKLSKNAKTTKELFNKCIHEYRFSNALKDKFVIDYNVEYYRKTKNNSTCKEEVVKKILNSYHDLHTK
;
A
#
# COMPACT_ATOMS: atom_id res chain seq x y z
N MET A 1 -10.93 -19.52 -1.24
CA MET A 1 -9.74 -20.12 -0.60
C MET A 1 -8.59 -19.12 -0.76
N LYS A 2 -8.34 -18.28 0.26
CA LYS A 2 -7.31 -17.22 0.22
C LYS A 2 -5.96 -17.85 0.58
N LYS A 3 -5.18 -18.26 -0.42
CA LYS A 3 -3.77 -18.62 -0.22
C LYS A 3 -2.95 -17.35 -0.36
N PHE A 4 -2.48 -16.80 0.76
CA PHE A 4 -1.32 -15.91 0.72
C PHE A 4 -0.08 -16.74 0.40
N ILE A 5 0.99 -16.04 -0.02
CA ILE A 5 2.27 -16.63 -0.41
C ILE A 5 2.77 -17.52 0.74
N SER A 6 2.64 -18.84 0.59
CA SER A 6 3.21 -19.81 1.51
C SER A 6 4.71 -19.89 1.22
N ILE A 7 5.53 -19.37 2.13
CA ILE A 7 6.98 -19.49 2.08
C ILE A 7 7.31 -20.90 2.58
N ASN A 8 7.60 -21.83 1.66
CA ASN A 8 8.00 -23.20 2.01
C ASN A 8 9.33 -23.22 2.78
N GLU A 9 9.54 -24.21 3.65
CA GLU A 9 10.74 -24.38 4.51
C GLU A 9 12.08 -24.41 3.76
N THR A 10 12.07 -24.60 2.44
CA THR A 10 13.24 -24.53 1.55
C THR A 10 13.71 -23.10 1.24
N GLN A 11 12.98 -22.07 1.67
CA GLN A 11 13.28 -20.64 1.43
C GLN A 11 13.89 -19.92 2.65
N LYS A 12 14.74 -20.63 3.42
CA LYS A 12 15.58 -19.99 4.46
C LYS A 12 16.37 -18.86 3.80
N ASN A 13 16.18 -17.62 4.27
CA ASN A 13 16.79 -16.35 3.83
C ASN A 13 15.97 -15.42 2.91
N ILE A 14 14.68 -15.67 2.65
CA ILE A 14 13.84 -14.64 2.00
C ILE A 14 13.38 -13.60 3.02
N ILE A 15 13.64 -12.33 2.74
CA ILE A 15 13.15 -11.18 3.51
C ILE A 15 12.04 -10.50 2.71
N VAL A 16 10.88 -10.31 3.35
CA VAL A 16 9.72 -9.65 2.75
C VAL A 16 9.41 -8.39 3.55
N PHE A 17 9.40 -7.24 2.88
CA PHE A 17 8.95 -5.96 3.39
C PHE A 17 7.55 -5.67 2.90
N PHE A 18 6.63 -5.39 3.81
CA PHE A 18 5.31 -4.86 3.51
C PHE A 18 5.30 -3.37 3.88
N ILE A 19 5.23 -2.51 2.86
CA ILE A 19 5.33 -1.06 2.99
C ILE A 19 3.94 -0.46 2.91
N VAL A 20 3.51 0.19 3.99
CA VAL A 20 2.23 0.91 4.08
C VAL A 20 2.47 2.41 4.27
N ASP A 21 1.57 3.25 3.73
CA ASP A 21 1.72 4.72 3.77
C ASP A 21 1.14 5.36 5.03
N ARG A 22 0.23 4.70 5.75
CA ARG A 22 -0.46 5.26 6.93
C ARG A 22 0.02 4.61 8.22
N ILE A 23 0.57 5.44 9.11
CA ILE A 23 0.98 5.07 10.48
C ILE A 23 -0.19 4.48 11.28
N GLU A 24 -1.42 4.94 11.05
CA GLU A 24 -2.63 4.41 11.71
C GLU A 24 -3.08 3.05 11.19
N LEU A 25 -2.70 2.68 9.95
CA LEU A 25 -2.99 1.34 9.41
C LEU A 25 -2.02 0.28 9.94
N ASP A 26 -0.92 0.68 10.59
CA ASP A 26 0.12 -0.26 11.05
C ASP A 26 -0.50 -1.32 11.98
N LEU A 27 -1.34 -0.92 12.95
CA LEU A 27 -1.96 -1.84 13.93
C LEU A 27 -3.01 -2.77 13.31
N GLN A 28 -3.89 -2.25 12.47
CA GLN A 28 -4.94 -3.05 11.83
C GLN A 28 -4.32 -4.05 10.84
N THR A 29 -3.37 -3.59 10.02
CA THR A 29 -2.65 -4.43 9.07
C THR A 29 -1.91 -5.56 9.80
N LEU A 30 -1.27 -5.25 10.94
CA LEU A 30 -0.59 -6.26 11.75
C LEU A 30 -1.55 -7.28 12.35
N GLN A 31 -2.71 -6.84 12.85
CA GLN A 31 -3.76 -7.74 13.34
C GLN A 31 -4.28 -8.67 12.23
N GLU A 32 -4.52 -8.12 11.04
CA GLU A 32 -4.93 -8.91 9.88
C GLU A 32 -3.87 -9.96 9.54
N PHE A 33 -2.59 -9.58 9.39
CA PHE A 33 -1.53 -10.56 9.10
C PHE A 33 -1.40 -11.65 10.17
N ASN A 34 -1.46 -11.29 11.45
CA ASN A 34 -1.40 -12.27 12.55
C ASN A 34 -2.62 -13.19 12.60
N SER A 35 -3.77 -12.75 12.07
CA SER A 35 -4.99 -13.56 12.00
C SER A 35 -4.96 -14.61 10.88
N PHE A 36 -4.16 -14.39 9.82
CA PHE A 36 -4.19 -15.22 8.63
C PHE A 36 -3.17 -16.38 8.63
N GLU A 37 -2.06 -16.29 9.36
CA GLU A 37 -1.11 -17.39 9.59
C GLU A 37 -0.19 -17.10 10.80
N LYS A 38 0.52 -18.11 11.34
CA LYS A 38 1.63 -17.94 12.31
C LYS A 38 2.87 -17.25 11.68
N VAL A 39 2.67 -16.37 10.70
CA VAL A 39 3.76 -15.53 10.19
C VAL A 39 4.11 -14.58 11.33
N SER A 40 5.33 -14.70 11.85
CA SER A 40 5.84 -13.75 12.83
C SER A 40 5.96 -12.40 12.13
N THR A 41 4.97 -11.53 12.34
CA THR A 41 5.04 -10.13 11.94
C THR A 41 5.82 -9.35 13.00
N GLN A 42 6.70 -8.47 12.55
CA GLN A 42 7.40 -7.55 13.44
C GLN A 42 7.07 -6.13 13.03
N GLU A 43 6.39 -5.41 13.92
CA GLU A 43 6.14 -4.00 13.73
C GLU A 43 7.45 -3.23 13.96
N ILE A 44 7.85 -2.45 12.96
CA ILE A 44 9.03 -1.62 13.07
C ILE A 44 8.60 -0.21 13.44
N LEU A 45 8.66 0.10 14.74
CA LEU A 45 8.37 1.44 15.25
C LEU A 45 9.51 2.44 14.98
N LYS A 46 10.76 1.96 14.89
CA LYS A 46 11.97 2.81 14.74
C LYS A 46 12.93 2.27 13.69
N VAL A 47 13.72 3.16 13.07
CA VAL A 47 14.73 2.81 12.05
C VAL A 47 15.85 1.93 12.63
N GLU A 48 16.15 2.08 13.92
CA GLU A 48 17.11 1.28 14.66
C GLU A 48 16.67 -0.20 14.75
N ASN A 49 15.37 -0.44 14.98
CA ASN A 49 14.81 -1.80 15.01
C ASN A 49 14.91 -2.47 13.63
N LEU A 50 14.75 -1.70 12.56
CA LEU A 50 14.94 -2.19 11.19
C LEU A 50 16.38 -2.62 10.93
N LYS A 51 17.36 -1.84 11.40
CA LYS A 51 18.77 -2.22 11.33
C LYS A 51 19.02 -3.53 12.08
N GLU A 52 18.51 -3.67 13.30
CA GLU A 52 18.69 -4.88 14.12
C GLU A 52 18.09 -6.13 13.45
N ILE A 53 16.86 -6.03 12.95
CA ILE A 53 16.19 -7.13 12.24
C ILE A 53 16.98 -7.52 10.98
N MET A 54 17.44 -6.53 10.20
CA MET A 54 18.25 -6.79 9.02
C MET A 54 19.66 -7.30 9.37
N GLN A 55 20.22 -7.01 10.53
CA GLN A 55 21.52 -7.57 10.92
C GLN A 55 21.42 -9.04 11.28
N ASN A 56 20.33 -9.45 11.92
CA ASN A 56 20.07 -10.82 12.35
C ASN A 56 19.23 -11.59 11.31
N LYS A 57 19.88 -12.20 10.30
CA LYS A 57 19.19 -12.97 9.24
C LYS A 57 18.28 -14.10 9.78
N ASN A 58 18.66 -14.74 10.90
CA ASN A 58 17.82 -15.74 11.58
C ASN A 58 16.51 -15.15 12.11
N ASN A 59 16.47 -13.85 12.43
CA ASN A 59 15.27 -13.16 12.86
C ASN A 59 14.40 -12.70 11.69
N ALA A 60 14.94 -12.55 10.49
CA ALA A 60 14.21 -12.07 9.31
C ALA A 60 13.72 -13.19 8.39
N SER A 61 14.35 -14.38 8.44
CA SER A 61 13.98 -15.51 7.60
C SER A 61 12.56 -15.97 7.89
N GLY A 62 11.69 -15.95 6.87
CA GLY A 62 10.30 -16.39 6.99
C GLY A 62 9.38 -15.37 7.68
N LYS A 63 9.83 -14.13 7.88
CA LYS A 63 9.02 -13.05 8.47
C LYS A 63 8.65 -11.99 7.45
N ILE A 64 7.45 -11.45 7.61
CA ILE A 64 7.00 -10.24 6.92
C ILE A 64 7.29 -9.06 7.84
N ILE A 65 8.10 -8.13 7.33
CA ILE A 65 8.48 -6.91 8.02
C ILE A 65 7.53 -5.80 7.58
N VAL A 66 6.66 -5.36 8.48
CA VAL A 66 5.72 -4.26 8.20
C VAL A 66 6.39 -2.93 8.57
N THR A 67 6.43 -2.00 7.61
CA THR A 67 7.07 -0.69 7.79
C THR A 67 6.51 0.34 6.80
N ASN A 68 7.08 1.54 6.76
CA ASN A 68 6.69 2.58 5.81
C ASN A 68 7.88 3.07 4.97
N LEU A 69 7.59 3.73 3.85
CA LEU A 69 8.61 4.14 2.90
C LEU A 69 9.60 5.15 3.50
N LYS A 70 9.12 6.03 4.40
CA LYS A 70 9.95 7.02 5.10
C LYS A 70 11.02 6.36 5.99
N LYS A 71 10.67 5.27 6.68
CA LYS A 71 11.60 4.48 7.51
C LYS A 71 12.68 3.81 6.65
N ILE A 72 12.32 3.18 5.54
CA ILE A 72 13.30 2.60 4.60
C ILE A 72 14.22 3.68 4.03
N HIS A 73 13.65 4.79 3.56
CA HIS A 73 14.44 5.89 3.02
C HIS A 73 15.42 6.47 4.05
N SER A 74 14.98 6.60 5.30
CA SER A 74 15.83 7.05 6.41
C SER A 74 16.93 6.06 6.73
N LEU A 75 16.65 4.75 6.69
CA LEU A 75 17.64 3.67 6.84
C LEU A 75 18.74 3.82 5.78
N ILE A 76 18.35 3.94 4.50
CA ILE A 76 19.31 4.12 3.39
C ILE A 76 20.15 5.37 3.62
N LYS A 77 19.51 6.52 3.94
CA LYS A 77 20.22 7.79 4.14
C LYS A 77 21.25 7.71 5.27
N LYS A 78 20.88 7.10 6.39
CA LYS A 78 21.71 7.00 7.62
C LYS A 78 22.83 5.97 7.46
N TYR A 79 22.57 4.86 6.80
CA TYR A 79 23.44 3.68 6.82
C TYR A 79 24.02 3.27 5.46
N LYS A 80 23.82 4.05 4.38
CA LYS A 80 24.31 3.71 3.03
C LYS A 80 25.79 3.32 2.94
N ASN A 81 26.61 3.88 3.82
CA ASN A 81 28.06 3.68 3.86
C ASN A 81 28.51 2.56 4.80
N GLU A 82 27.61 2.01 5.63
CA GLU A 82 27.92 0.91 6.54
C GLU A 82 27.88 -0.44 5.82
N ASP A 83 28.83 -1.32 6.17
CA ASP A 83 28.98 -2.61 5.47
C ASP A 83 27.78 -3.54 5.68
N PHE A 84 27.09 -3.43 6.82
CA PHE A 84 25.89 -4.22 7.09
C PHE A 84 24.77 -3.94 6.08
N LEU A 85 24.64 -2.70 5.57
CA LEU A 85 23.58 -2.35 4.62
C LEU A 85 24.04 -2.58 3.18
N LYS A 86 25.33 -2.38 2.88
CA LYS A 86 25.91 -2.68 1.56
C LYS A 86 25.68 -4.13 1.13
N LYS A 87 25.71 -5.09 2.08
CA LYS A 87 25.45 -6.51 1.78
C LYS A 87 24.07 -6.74 1.18
N TYR A 88 23.10 -5.88 1.46
CA TYR A 88 21.71 -6.01 0.98
C TYR A 88 21.46 -5.41 -0.40
N LYS A 89 22.42 -4.71 -1.01
CA LYS A 89 22.20 -4.07 -2.32
C LYS A 89 21.85 -5.08 -3.43
N ASN A 90 22.49 -6.25 -3.42
CA ASN A 90 22.27 -7.33 -4.40
C ASN A 90 21.52 -8.54 -3.83
N GLU A 91 20.91 -8.39 -2.65
CA GLU A 91 20.20 -9.50 -2.01
C GLU A 91 18.77 -9.60 -2.55
N LYS A 92 18.29 -10.84 -2.66
CA LYS A 92 16.92 -11.13 -3.11
C LYS A 92 15.93 -10.87 -1.98
N MET A 93 15.45 -9.64 -1.92
CA MET A 93 14.38 -9.23 -1.00
C MET A 93 13.11 -8.90 -1.79
N PHE A 94 11.97 -8.99 -1.13
CA PHE A 94 10.68 -8.63 -1.72
C PHE A 94 10.15 -7.39 -1.01
N PHE A 95 9.75 -6.38 -1.80
CA PHE A 95 9.08 -5.18 -1.31
C PHE A 95 7.68 -5.14 -1.88
N ILE A 96 6.68 -5.27 -1.01
CA ILE A 96 5.27 -5.17 -1.34
C ILE A 96 4.79 -3.81 -0.84
N ILE A 97 4.34 -2.95 -1.75
CA ILE A 97 4.01 -1.55 -1.45
C ILE A 97 2.52 -1.36 -1.66
N ASP A 98 1.82 -1.05 -0.57
CA ASP A 98 0.41 -0.70 -0.61
C ASP A 98 0.20 0.78 -0.94
N GLU A 99 -0.89 1.08 -1.63
CA GLU A 99 -1.25 2.39 -2.17
C GLU A 99 -0.08 3.12 -2.86
N CYS A 100 0.59 2.42 -3.77
CA CYS A 100 1.83 2.86 -4.42
C CYS A 100 1.68 4.04 -5.42
N HIS A 101 0.57 4.78 -5.33
CA HIS A 101 0.22 5.91 -6.19
C HIS A 101 0.50 7.29 -5.58
N ARG A 102 0.92 7.40 -4.31
CA ARG A 102 1.01 8.72 -3.67
C ARG A 102 2.26 9.51 -4.08
N SER A 103 2.02 10.71 -4.59
CA SER A 103 2.97 11.68 -5.14
C SER A 103 4.11 12.13 -4.21
N GLN A 104 4.03 11.88 -2.90
CA GLN A 104 5.12 12.22 -1.95
C GLN A 104 6.26 11.18 -1.92
N GLN A 105 6.15 10.11 -2.71
CA GLN A 105 6.99 8.92 -2.60
C GLN A 105 7.90 8.66 -3.80
N GLY A 106 7.80 9.44 -4.89
CA GLY A 106 8.55 9.18 -6.12
C GLY A 106 10.07 9.10 -5.89
N GLU A 107 10.65 10.12 -5.28
CA GLU A 107 12.09 10.14 -5.01
C GLU A 107 12.52 9.08 -3.98
N MET A 108 11.72 8.86 -2.93
CA MET A 108 12.03 7.87 -1.90
C MET A 108 11.99 6.44 -2.48
N HIS A 109 10.99 6.16 -3.31
CA HIS A 109 10.83 4.88 -3.99
C HIS A 109 11.94 4.65 -5.01
N GLU A 110 12.28 5.66 -5.82
CA GLU A 110 13.42 5.57 -6.72
C GLU A 110 14.74 5.32 -6.00
N ASN A 111 14.98 6.03 -4.89
CA ASN A 111 16.16 5.83 -4.07
C ASN A 111 16.22 4.41 -3.51
N MET A 112 15.07 3.84 -3.13
CA MET A 112 14.96 2.46 -2.67
C MET A 112 15.27 1.46 -3.79
N ILE A 113 14.67 1.61 -4.97
CA ILE A 113 14.95 0.77 -6.15
C ILE A 113 16.44 0.85 -6.54
N LYS A 114 16.99 2.05 -6.59
CA LYS A 114 18.41 2.28 -6.94
C LYS A 114 19.35 1.63 -5.93
N TYR A 115 19.02 1.68 -4.64
CA TYR A 115 19.89 1.14 -3.60
C TYR A 115 19.81 -0.39 -3.52
N PHE A 116 18.61 -0.97 -3.55
CA PHE A 116 18.38 -2.42 -3.45
C PHE A 116 18.13 -3.04 -4.84
N TYR A 117 19.11 -2.91 -5.73
CA TYR A 117 18.98 -3.32 -7.14
C TYR A 117 18.78 -4.84 -7.36
N GLY A 118 19.17 -5.68 -6.39
CA GLY A 118 18.95 -7.14 -6.45
C GLY A 118 17.56 -7.60 -5.98
N SER A 119 16.71 -6.66 -5.55
CA SER A 119 15.40 -6.94 -4.95
C SER A 119 14.22 -6.82 -5.92
N TYR A 120 13.09 -7.39 -5.55
CA TYR A 120 11.85 -7.35 -6.31
C TYR A 120 10.84 -6.40 -5.67
N PHE A 121 10.20 -5.57 -6.49
CA PHE A 121 9.23 -4.56 -6.04
C PHE A 121 7.85 -4.84 -6.64
N PHE A 122 6.83 -4.93 -5.80
CA PHE A 122 5.43 -5.12 -6.16
C PHE A 122 4.62 -3.96 -5.60
N GLY A 123 3.79 -3.36 -6.44
CA GLY A 123 2.93 -2.23 -6.07
C GLY A 123 1.46 -2.58 -6.20
N PHE A 124 0.69 -2.30 -5.16
CA PHE A 124 -0.77 -2.38 -5.15
C PHE A 124 -1.33 -0.96 -5.09
N THR A 125 -2.34 -0.68 -5.92
CA THR A 125 -3.05 0.59 -5.89
C THR A 125 -4.42 0.47 -6.53
N GLY A 126 -5.43 1.09 -5.91
CA GLY A 126 -6.75 1.26 -6.54
C GLY A 126 -6.80 2.42 -7.53
N THR A 127 -5.83 3.33 -7.47
CA THR A 127 -5.79 4.60 -8.21
C THR A 127 -4.46 4.79 -8.94
N PRO A 128 -4.18 3.96 -9.96
CA PRO A 128 -2.94 4.09 -10.74
C PRO A 128 -2.79 5.47 -11.39
N ILE A 129 -1.56 5.97 -11.40
CA ILE A 129 -1.16 7.18 -12.12
C ILE A 129 -0.83 6.81 -13.57
N PHE A 130 -1.47 7.50 -14.48
CA PHE A 130 -1.32 7.47 -15.92
C PHE A 130 -0.87 8.85 -16.43
N GLU A 131 -0.43 8.90 -17.68
CA GLU A 131 -0.07 10.17 -18.35
C GLU A 131 -1.19 11.22 -18.30
N LYS A 132 -2.45 10.77 -18.34
CA LYS A 132 -3.64 11.64 -18.35
C LYS A 132 -4.01 12.26 -17.00
N ASN A 133 -3.62 11.65 -15.88
CA ASN A 133 -4.00 12.10 -14.53
C ASN A 133 -2.78 12.44 -13.66
N LYS A 134 -1.58 12.58 -14.26
CA LYS A 134 -0.40 13.05 -13.55
C LYS A 134 -0.57 14.50 -13.13
N LEU A 135 -0.29 14.78 -11.86
CA LEU A 135 -0.47 16.12 -11.25
C LEU A 135 0.57 17.15 -11.74
N SER A 136 1.69 16.68 -12.30
CA SER A 136 2.76 17.51 -12.83
C SER A 136 3.41 16.81 -14.02
N LYS A 137 3.99 17.59 -14.94
CA LYS A 137 4.76 17.05 -16.08
C LYS A 137 5.90 16.13 -15.63
N ASN A 138 6.47 16.39 -14.46
CA ASN A 138 7.60 15.64 -13.90
C ASN A 138 7.16 14.46 -13.02
N ALA A 139 5.85 14.30 -12.78
CA ALA A 139 5.36 13.16 -12.00
C ALA A 139 5.43 11.89 -12.86
N LYS A 140 5.98 10.83 -12.29
CA LYS A 140 6.05 9.51 -12.93
C LYS A 140 4.72 8.79 -12.84
N THR A 141 4.41 8.02 -13.87
CA THR A 141 3.28 7.10 -13.89
C THR A 141 3.56 5.85 -13.07
N THR A 142 2.51 5.15 -12.63
CA THR A 142 2.66 3.86 -11.94
C THR A 142 3.41 2.85 -12.80
N LYS A 143 3.23 2.91 -14.13
CA LYS A 143 3.95 2.08 -15.09
C LYS A 143 5.45 2.39 -15.13
N GLU A 144 5.85 3.64 -15.01
CA GLU A 144 7.27 4.03 -14.97
C GLU A 144 7.94 3.65 -13.65
N LEU A 145 7.18 3.58 -12.55
CA LEU A 145 7.70 3.21 -11.23
C LEU A 145 7.80 1.68 -11.06
N PHE A 146 6.79 0.92 -11.50
CA PHE A 146 6.66 -0.52 -11.23
C PHE A 146 6.70 -1.40 -12.49
N ASN A 147 6.97 -0.83 -13.65
CA ASN A 147 6.93 -1.50 -14.96
C ASN A 147 5.50 -1.97 -15.35
N LYS A 148 5.41 -3.17 -15.92
CA LYS A 148 4.17 -3.70 -16.50
C LYS A 148 3.18 -4.09 -15.40
N CYS A 149 1.94 -3.67 -15.56
CA CYS A 149 0.83 -4.16 -14.74
C CYS A 149 0.69 -5.69 -14.91
N ILE A 150 0.76 -6.42 -13.79
CA ILE A 150 0.68 -7.89 -13.78
C ILE A 150 -0.76 -8.41 -13.73
N HIS A 151 -1.67 -7.64 -13.12
CA HIS A 151 -3.07 -8.00 -12.95
C HIS A 151 -3.91 -6.75 -12.65
N GLU A 152 -5.14 -6.69 -13.16
CA GLU A 152 -6.09 -5.64 -12.83
C GLU A 152 -7.42 -6.23 -12.33
N TYR A 153 -7.93 -5.68 -11.23
CA TYR A 153 -9.28 -5.93 -10.75
C TYR A 153 -9.99 -4.59 -10.63
N ARG A 154 -10.86 -4.28 -11.59
CA ARG A 154 -11.46 -2.95 -11.72
C ARG A 154 -12.62 -2.78 -10.77
N PHE A 155 -12.93 -1.53 -10.43
CA PHE A 155 -14.12 -1.17 -9.65
C PHE A 155 -15.42 -1.76 -10.26
N SER A 156 -15.54 -1.77 -11.59
CA SER A 156 -16.67 -2.39 -12.28
C SER A 156 -16.78 -3.91 -12.04
N ASN A 157 -15.65 -4.60 -11.82
CA ASN A 157 -15.67 -6.01 -11.45
C ASN A 157 -16.15 -6.16 -10.00
N ALA A 158 -15.64 -5.32 -9.11
CA ALA A 158 -16.04 -5.29 -7.70
C ALA A 158 -17.55 -5.05 -7.49
N LEU A 159 -18.16 -4.18 -8.31
CA LEU A 159 -19.60 -3.96 -8.33
C LEU A 159 -20.37 -5.20 -8.83
N LYS A 160 -19.94 -5.79 -9.96
CA LYS A 160 -20.58 -6.99 -10.52
C LYS A 160 -20.56 -8.17 -9.54
N ASP A 161 -19.45 -8.35 -8.84
CA ASP A 161 -19.24 -9.43 -7.88
C ASP A 161 -19.87 -9.12 -6.50
N LYS A 162 -20.51 -7.95 -6.35
CA LYS A 162 -21.14 -7.48 -5.11
C LYS A 162 -20.17 -7.41 -3.92
N PHE A 163 -18.88 -7.22 -4.19
CA PHE A 163 -17.87 -6.98 -3.15
C PHE A 163 -17.82 -5.51 -2.71
N VAL A 164 -18.39 -4.60 -3.50
CA VAL A 164 -18.52 -3.18 -3.17
C VAL A 164 -19.94 -2.72 -3.48
N ILE A 165 -20.45 -1.76 -2.70
CA ILE A 165 -21.77 -1.15 -2.89
C ILE A 165 -21.72 -0.06 -3.95
N ASP A 166 -22.84 0.14 -4.65
CA ASP A 166 -23.01 1.25 -5.58
C ASP A 166 -22.99 2.61 -4.87
N TYR A 167 -22.52 3.63 -5.59
CA TYR A 167 -22.55 5.00 -5.13
C TYR A 167 -23.68 5.77 -5.80
N ASN A 168 -24.54 6.41 -5.00
CA ASN A 168 -25.45 7.45 -5.50
C ASN A 168 -24.79 8.83 -5.34
N VAL A 169 -24.51 9.52 -6.45
CA VAL A 169 -23.85 10.84 -6.45
C VAL A 169 -24.85 11.90 -6.88
N GLU A 170 -25.24 12.75 -5.93
CA GLU A 170 -26.18 13.85 -6.17
C GLU A 170 -25.50 15.21 -5.97
N TYR A 171 -25.68 16.13 -6.94
CA TYR A 171 -25.12 17.47 -6.89
C TYR A 171 -26.17 18.50 -6.48
N TYR A 172 -25.97 19.15 -5.34
CA TYR A 172 -26.86 20.19 -4.83
C TYR A 172 -26.24 21.58 -5.05
N ARG A 173 -26.87 22.39 -5.91
CA ARG A 173 -26.47 23.78 -6.16
C ARG A 173 -27.30 24.73 -5.29
N LYS A 174 -26.66 25.49 -4.42
CA LYS A 174 -27.31 26.51 -3.60
C LYS A 174 -27.68 27.71 -4.51
N THR A 175 -28.96 27.89 -4.79
CA THR A 175 -29.47 29.10 -5.46
C THR A 175 -29.57 30.24 -4.45
N LYS A 176 -29.32 31.50 -4.87
CA LYS A 176 -29.31 32.69 -3.99
C LYS A 176 -30.58 32.85 -3.11
N ASN A 177 -31.70 32.25 -3.52
CA ASN A 177 -32.99 32.36 -2.83
C ASN A 177 -33.38 31.14 -1.97
N ASN A 178 -32.61 30.06 -1.97
CA ASN A 178 -32.92 28.87 -1.15
C ASN A 178 -31.71 28.48 -0.30
N SER A 179 -31.79 28.80 0.98
CA SER A 179 -30.99 28.17 2.02
C SER A 179 -31.48 26.74 2.26
N THR A 180 -31.32 25.85 1.28
CA THR A 180 -31.65 24.43 1.49
C THR A 180 -30.75 23.91 2.61
N CYS A 181 -31.38 23.50 3.71
CA CYS A 181 -30.65 23.05 4.89
C CYS A 181 -30.09 21.66 4.61
N LYS A 182 -28.86 21.36 5.09
CA LYS A 182 -28.21 20.05 4.86
C LYS A 182 -29.10 18.87 5.25
N GLU A 183 -29.96 19.05 6.24
CA GLU A 183 -30.91 18.04 6.73
C GLU A 183 -32.01 17.67 5.73
N GLU A 184 -32.51 18.61 4.92
CA GLU A 184 -33.55 18.34 3.91
C GLU A 184 -33.00 17.49 2.76
N VAL A 185 -31.74 17.72 2.40
CA VAL A 185 -31.02 16.93 1.41
C VAL A 185 -30.83 15.50 1.91
N VAL A 186 -30.38 15.34 3.16
CA VAL A 186 -30.20 14.01 3.78
C VAL A 186 -31.54 13.25 3.84
N LYS A 187 -32.64 13.92 4.22
CA LYS A 187 -33.97 13.30 4.24
C LYS A 187 -34.43 12.84 2.84
N LYS A 188 -34.18 13.63 1.79
CA LYS A 188 -34.51 13.23 0.41
C LYS A 188 -33.73 12.01 -0.04
N ILE A 189 -32.43 11.95 0.26
CA ILE A 189 -31.58 10.80 -0.05
C ILE A 189 -32.06 9.56 0.70
N LEU A 190 -32.38 9.67 1.99
CA LEU A 190 -32.85 8.52 2.77
C LEU A 190 -34.21 7.99 2.28
N ASN A 191 -35.12 8.89 1.90
CA ASN A 191 -36.43 8.50 1.36
C ASN A 191 -36.30 7.80 0.00
N SER A 192 -35.44 8.29 -0.91
CA SER A 192 -35.21 7.62 -2.20
C SER A 192 -34.59 6.22 -2.06
N TYR A 193 -33.71 6.03 -1.06
CA TYR A 193 -33.17 4.71 -0.71
C TYR A 193 -34.24 3.76 -0.16
N HIS A 194 -35.17 4.25 0.67
CA HIS A 194 -36.26 3.43 1.20
C HIS A 194 -37.17 2.93 0.07
N ASP A 195 -37.53 3.80 -0.88
CA ASP A 195 -38.41 3.44 -2.00
C ASP A 195 -37.81 2.40 -2.96
N LEU A 196 -36.47 2.35 -3.09
CA LEU A 196 -35.75 1.39 -3.94
C LEU A 196 -35.62 -0.02 -3.33
N HIS A 197 -35.76 -0.16 -2.01
CA HIS A 197 -35.53 -1.42 -1.29
C HIS A 197 -36.77 -1.99 -0.59
N THR A 198 -37.94 -1.35 -0.74
CA THR A 198 -39.22 -1.83 -0.19
C THR A 198 -40.20 -2.37 -1.25
N LYS A 199 -39.73 -2.63 -2.48
CA LYS A 199 -40.44 -3.37 -3.53
C LYS A 199 -39.74 -4.69 -3.80
#